data_AF-A0A2D4K2X4-F1
#
_entry.id   AF-A0A2D4K2X4-F1
#
_cell.length_a   1.000
_cell.length_b   1.000
_cell.length_c   1.000
_cell.angle_alpha   90.00
_cell.angle_beta   90.00
_cell.angle_gamma   90.00
#
_symmetry.space_group_name_H-M   'P 1'
#
loop_
_entity.id
_entity.type
_entity.pdbx_description
1 polymer ?
#
loop_
_entity_poly.entity_id
_entity_poly.type
_entity_poly.pdbx_seq_one_letter_code
_entity_poly.pdbx_strand_id
1 'polypeptide(L)'
;PKRQIRDNIRIILDTLEYYEAHPEKQMALIFLDAQKAFDNVNWRFMLLQLAQMGFGKKFIQAIETIYYQRSAKIMINGELTESIDINKGTRQGCPLSPLLFIL
;
A
#
# COMPACT_ATOMS: atom_id res chain seq x y z
N PRO A 1 2.20 11.51 9.43
CA PRO A 1 1.51 12.82 9.54
C PRO A 1 2.50 13.97 9.24
N LYS A 2 2.04 15.10 8.70
CA LYS A 2 2.87 16.28 8.33
C LYS A 2 3.85 16.12 7.14
N ARG A 3 3.81 14.99 6.43
CA ARG A 3 4.52 14.85 5.14
C ARG A 3 3.57 15.20 4.00
N GLN A 4 4.06 15.97 3.04
CA GLN A 4 3.36 16.38 1.84
C GLN A 4 4.11 15.89 0.60
N ILE A 5 3.40 15.78 -0.53
CA ILE A 5 4.02 15.36 -1.80
C ILE A 5 5.14 16.31 -2.25
N ARG A 6 5.03 17.61 -1.91
CA ARG A 6 6.05 18.62 -2.19
C ARG A 6 7.39 18.32 -1.51
N ASP A 7 7.37 17.63 -0.37
CA ASP A 7 8.59 17.30 0.38
C ASP A 7 9.43 16.31 -0.44
N ASN A 8 8.78 15.31 -1.06
CA ASN A 8 9.45 14.36 -1.94
C ASN A 8 10.03 15.06 -3.19
N ILE A 9 9.32 16.03 -3.76
CA ILE A 9 9.82 16.81 -4.90
C ILE A 9 11.06 17.60 -4.50
N ARG A 10 11.04 18.28 -3.33
CA ARG A 10 12.18 19.06 -2.89
C ARG A 10 13.40 18.18 -2.62
N ILE A 11 13.23 17.00 -2.02
CA ILE A 11 14.34 16.04 -1.81
C ILE A 11 15.01 15.66 -3.14
N ILE A 12 14.22 15.40 -4.18
CA ILE A 12 14.77 15.07 -5.51
C ILE A 12 15.55 16.25 -6.08
N LEU A 13 15.00 17.46 -6.01
CA LEU A 13 15.65 18.68 -6.49
C LEU A 13 16.95 18.97 -5.72
N ASP A 14 16.94 18.90 -4.39
CA ASP A 14 18.13 19.06 -3.54
C ASP A 14 19.22 18.05 -3.92
N THR A 15 18.82 16.81 -4.19
CA THR A 15 19.76 15.76 -4.61
C THR A 15 20.37 16.10 -5.97
N LEU A 16 19.57 16.55 -6.95
CA LEU A 16 20.08 16.96 -8.26
C LEU A 16 21.03 18.17 -8.15
N GLU A 17 20.61 19.23 -7.45
CA GLU A 17 21.41 20.44 -7.20
C GLU A 17 22.77 20.08 -6.56
N TYR A 18 22.78 19.12 -5.62
CA TYR A 18 24.01 18.66 -4.97
C TYR A 18 24.98 17.99 -5.94
N TYR A 19 24.51 17.07 -6.79
CA TYR A 19 25.38 16.36 -7.73
C TYR A 19 25.78 17.22 -8.95
N GLU A 20 24.99 18.22 -9.33
CA GLU A 20 25.42 19.22 -10.31
C GLU A 20 26.62 20.04 -9.82
N ALA A 21 26.66 20.36 -8.52
CA ALA A 21 27.79 21.06 -7.90
C ALA A 21 29.03 20.17 -7.64
N HIS A 22 28.91 18.85 -7.76
CA HIS A 22 29.97 17.86 -7.46
C HIS A 22 30.16 16.86 -8.61
N PRO A 23 30.70 17.30 -9.76
CA PRO A 23 30.82 16.49 -10.97
C PRO A 23 31.77 15.28 -10.82
N GLU A 24 32.59 15.23 -9.77
CA GLU A 24 33.42 14.08 -9.42
C GLU A 24 32.63 12.89 -8.88
N LYS A 25 31.36 13.10 -8.49
CA LYS A 25 30.48 12.07 -7.94
C LYS A 25 29.45 11.61 -8.96
N GLN A 26 29.06 10.35 -8.88
CA GLN A 26 28.05 9.75 -9.75
C GLN A 26 26.76 9.49 -8.98
N MET A 27 25.62 9.64 -9.66
CA MET A 27 24.29 9.38 -9.12
C MET A 27 23.43 8.66 -10.15
N ALA A 28 22.54 7.78 -9.66
CA ALA A 28 21.42 7.25 -10.43
C ALA A 28 20.11 7.45 -9.66
N LEU A 29 19.05 7.88 -10.35
CA LEU A 29 17.69 7.93 -9.83
C LEU A 29 16.91 6.73 -10.36
N ILE A 30 16.30 5.97 -9.45
CA ILE A 30 15.49 4.78 -9.79
C ILE A 30 14.05 5.08 -9.41
N PHE A 31 13.17 5.05 -10.41
CA PHE A 31 11.74 5.23 -10.22
C PHE A 31 11.07 3.85 -10.25
N LEU A 32 10.46 3.46 -9.13
CA LEU A 32 9.75 2.20 -8.98
C LEU A 32 8.25 2.48 -8.86
N ASP A 33 7.46 1.67 -9.54
CA ASP A 33 6.00 1.69 -9.43
C ASP A 33 5.47 0.29 -9.09
N ALA A 34 4.42 0.24 -8.27
CA ALA A 34 3.79 -0.99 -7.85
C ALA A 34 2.49 -1.21 -8.63
N GLN A 35 2.50 -2.18 -9.54
CA GLN A 35 1.31 -2.50 -10.34
C GLN A 35 0.13 -2.89 -9.44
N LYS A 36 -0.99 -2.16 -9.58
CA LYS A 36 -2.23 -2.41 -8.80
C LYS A 36 -1.94 -2.56 -7.31
N ALA A 37 -1.14 -1.65 -6.77
CA ALA A 37 -0.61 -1.66 -5.41
C ALA A 37 -1.64 -2.10 -4.35
N PHE A 38 -2.83 -1.48 -4.35
CA PHE A 38 -3.88 -1.78 -3.38
C PHE A 38 -4.57 -3.12 -3.61
N ASP A 39 -4.64 -3.63 -4.84
CA ASP A 39 -5.31 -4.91 -5.16
C ASP A 39 -4.37 -6.11 -4.91
N ASN A 40 -3.07 -5.87 -4.81
CA ASN A 40 -2.05 -6.90 -4.71
C ASN A 40 -1.50 -7.13 -3.29
N VAL A 41 -2.03 -6.46 -2.27
CA VAL A 41 -1.60 -6.64 -0.87
C VAL A 41 -1.87 -8.07 -0.40
N ASN A 42 -0.82 -8.79 0.02
CA ASN A 42 -0.93 -10.13 0.58
C ASN A 42 -1.33 -10.07 2.05
N TRP A 43 -2.48 -10.67 2.41
CA TRP A 43 -3.01 -10.60 3.77
C TRP A 43 -2.15 -11.30 4.81
N ARG A 44 -1.56 -12.44 4.47
CA ARG A 44 -0.66 -13.16 5.38
C ARG A 44 0.56 -12.31 5.70
N PHE A 45 1.17 -11.71 4.69
CA PHE A 45 2.29 -10.80 4.88
C PHE A 45 1.91 -9.58 5.73
N MET A 46 0.77 -8.95 5.44
CA MET A 46 0.26 -7.80 6.20
C MET A 46 0.03 -8.13 7.68
N LEU A 47 -0.58 -9.29 7.99
CA LEU A 47 -0.81 -9.72 9.38
C LEU A 47 0.49 -10.06 10.10
N LEU A 48 1.46 -10.67 9.41
CA LEU A 48 2.80 -10.92 9.95
C LEU A 48 3.52 -9.60 10.25
N GLN A 49 3.40 -8.60 9.38
CA GLN A 49 4.02 -7.30 9.63
C GLN A 49 3.42 -6.58 10.82
N LEU A 50 2.10 -6.60 10.97
CA LEU A 50 1.45 -6.07 12.17
C LEU A 50 1.96 -6.74 13.45
N ALA A 51 2.18 -8.06 13.42
CA ALA A 51 2.76 -8.78 14.55
C ALA A 51 4.21 -8.35 14.80
N GLN A 52 5.04 -8.22 13.76
CA GLN A 52 6.43 -7.80 13.86
C GLN A 52 6.60 -6.36 14.37
N MET A 53 5.67 -5.46 14.02
CA MET A 53 5.61 -4.09 14.53
C MET A 53 5.11 -3.99 15.98
N GLY A 54 4.70 -5.11 16.59
CA GLY A 54 4.28 -5.15 17.99
C GLY A 54 2.82 -4.75 18.24
N PHE A 55 1.95 -4.79 17.21
CA PHE A 55 0.53 -4.53 17.42
C PHE A 55 -0.09 -5.61 18.32
N GLY A 56 -1.00 -5.19 19.20
CA GLY A 56 -1.67 -6.10 20.12
C GLY A 56 -2.52 -7.15 19.40
N LYS A 57 -2.56 -8.37 19.96
CA LYS A 57 -3.30 -9.51 19.39
C LYS A 57 -4.77 -9.18 19.04
N LYS A 58 -5.45 -8.42 19.89
CA LYS A 58 -6.85 -7.98 19.64
C LYS A 58 -6.98 -7.12 18.39
N PHE A 59 -6.01 -6.24 18.14
CA PHE A 59 -6.00 -5.39 16.95
C PHE A 59 -5.77 -6.24 15.69
N ILE A 60 -4.78 -7.14 15.72
CA ILE A 60 -4.48 -8.04 14.61
C ILE A 60 -5.69 -8.91 14.27
N GLN A 61 -6.36 -9.46 15.28
CA GLN A 61 -7.59 -10.24 15.09
C GLN A 61 -8.73 -9.42 14.48
N ALA A 62 -8.85 -8.13 14.84
CA ALA A 62 -9.83 -7.24 14.21
C ALA A 62 -9.51 -7.02 12.73
N ILE A 63 -8.24 -6.82 12.37
CA ILE A 63 -7.81 -6.72 10.96
C ILE A 63 -8.06 -8.04 10.23
N GLU A 64 -7.67 -9.17 10.80
CA GLU A 64 -7.91 -10.50 10.24
C GLU A 64 -9.40 -10.71 9.96
N THR A 65 -10.28 -10.37 10.90
CA THR A 65 -11.74 -10.45 10.73
C THR A 65 -12.25 -9.56 9.59
N ILE A 66 -11.63 -8.39 9.37
CA ILE A 66 -11.98 -7.51 8.25
C ILE A 66 -11.62 -8.16 6.90
N TYR A 67 -10.60 -9.01 6.82
CA TYR A 67 -10.14 -9.62 5.58
C TYR A 67 -10.50 -11.10 5.41
N TYR A 68 -11.00 -11.75 6.46
CA TYR A 68 -11.40 -13.16 6.45
C TYR A 68 -12.56 -13.44 5.48
N GLN A 69 -12.42 -14.51 4.67
CA GLN A 69 -13.44 -15.06 3.75
C GLN A 69 -14.24 -14.00 3.00
N ARG A 70 -13.54 -13.07 2.32
CA ARG A 70 -14.20 -12.05 1.52
C ARG A 70 -14.60 -12.59 0.17
N SER A 71 -15.80 -12.21 -0.25
CA SER A 71 -16.27 -12.45 -1.61
C SER A 71 -16.92 -11.19 -2.18
N ALA A 72 -16.97 -11.13 -3.51
CA ALA A 72 -17.64 -10.06 -4.25
C ALA A 72 -18.44 -10.63 -5.41
N LYS A 73 -19.47 -9.90 -5.81
CA LYS A 73 -20.21 -10.13 -7.05
C LYS A 73 -20.05 -8.92 -7.95
N ILE A 74 -20.01 -9.16 -9.26
CA ILE A 74 -19.93 -8.10 -10.25
C ILE A 74 -21.36 -7.85 -10.74
N MET A 75 -21.75 -6.58 -10.87
CA MET A 75 -23.03 -6.21 -11.48
C MET A 75 -22.80 -5.82 -12.94
N ILE A 76 -23.49 -6.49 -13.86
CA ILE A 76 -23.41 -6.26 -15.30
C ILE A 76 -24.83 -6.09 -15.83
N ASN A 77 -25.14 -4.92 -16.39
CA ASN A 77 -26.48 -4.60 -16.93
C ASN A 77 -27.65 -4.86 -15.96
N GLY A 78 -27.41 -4.68 -14.66
CA GLY A 78 -28.42 -4.90 -13.61
C GLY A 78 -28.49 -6.34 -13.07
N GLU A 79 -27.76 -7.29 -13.66
CA GLU A 79 -27.66 -8.66 -13.17
C GLU A 79 -26.37 -8.88 -12.38
N LEU A 80 -26.44 -9.66 -11.30
CA LEU A 80 -25.28 -10.02 -10.49
C LEU A 80 -24.66 -11.33 -10.98
N THR A 81 -23.34 -11.36 -11.07
CA THR A 81 -22.60 -12.60 -11.33
C THR A 81 -22.64 -13.56 -10.14
N GLU A 82 -22.09 -14.75 -10.35
CA GLU A 82 -21.66 -15.62 -9.26
C GLU A 82 -20.66 -14.92 -8.33
N SER A 83 -20.57 -15.44 -7.11
CA SER A 83 -19.67 -14.92 -6.09
C SER A 83 -18.23 -15.30 -6.41
N ILE A 84 -17.33 -14.33 -6.33
CA ILE A 84 -15.90 -14.48 -6.54
C ILE A 84 -15.20 -14.30 -5.20
N ASP A 85 -14.35 -15.23 -4.83
CA ASP A 85 -13.54 -15.12 -3.62
C ASP A 85 -12.40 -14.13 -3.81
N ILE A 86 -12.28 -13.21 -2.86
CA ILE A 86 -11.18 -12.27 -2.76
C ILE A 86 -10.16 -12.87 -1.82
N ASN A 87 -8.90 -12.92 -2.25
CA ASN A 87 -7.80 -13.54 -1.50
C ASN A 87 -6.63 -12.58 -1.22
N LYS A 88 -6.71 -11.35 -1.75
CA LYS A 88 -5.68 -10.32 -1.63
C LYS A 88 -6.27 -8.93 -1.87
N GLY A 89 -5.47 -7.92 -1.58
CA GLY A 89 -5.81 -6.52 -1.77
C GLY A 89 -6.47 -5.89 -0.55
N THR A 90 -6.63 -4.58 -0.61
CA THR A 90 -7.25 -3.78 0.43
C THR A 90 -8.66 -3.36 0.01
N ARG A 91 -9.49 -2.95 0.95
CA ARG A 91 -10.86 -2.52 0.63
C ARG A 91 -10.82 -1.10 0.06
N GLN A 92 -11.32 -0.92 -1.16
CA GLN A 92 -11.48 0.42 -1.74
C GLN A 92 -12.47 1.25 -0.91
N GLY A 93 -12.16 2.53 -0.73
CA GLY A 93 -12.96 3.45 0.09
C GLY A 93 -12.84 3.24 1.60
N CYS A 94 -12.08 2.25 2.08
CA CYS A 94 -11.83 2.07 3.50
C CYS A 94 -10.72 3.04 3.98
N PRO A 95 -10.96 3.87 5.01
CA PRO A 95 -9.96 4.82 5.53
C PRO A 95 -8.68 4.15 6.06
N LEU A 96 -8.77 2.86 6.42
CA LEU A 96 -7.67 2.08 6.96
C LEU A 96 -6.76 1.52 5.86
N SER A 97 -7.27 1.32 4.64
CA SER A 97 -6.52 0.70 3.54
C SER A 97 -5.21 1.44 3.20
N PRO A 98 -5.17 2.79 3.12
CA PRO A 98 -3.91 3.51 2.91
C PRO A 98 -2.89 3.29 4.03
N LEU A 99 -3.36 3.17 5.28
CA LEU A 99 -2.47 2.93 6.41
C LEU A 99 -1.91 1.51 6.39
N LEU A 100 -2.72 0.51 6.05
CA LEU A 100 -2.28 -0.88 5.94
C LEU A 100 -1.31 -1.10 4.77
N PHE A 101 -1.44 -0.31 3.69
CA PHE A 101 -0.55 -0.41 2.53
C PHE A 101 0.88 0.08 2.80
N ILE A 102 1.05 1.06 3.70
CA ILE A 102 2.35 1.66 4.01
C ILE A 102 3.12 0.97 5.15
N LEU A 103 2.57 -0.11 5.74
CA LEU A 103 3.21 -0.90 6.80
C LEU A 103 4.25 -1.85 6.23
#